data_AF-L5NAK9-F1
#
_entry.id   AF-L5NAK9-F1
#
_cell.length_a   1.000
_cell.length_b   1.000
_cell.length_c   1.000
_cell.angle_alpha   90.00
_cell.angle_beta   90.00
_cell.angle_gamma   90.00
#
_symmetry.space_group_name_H-M   'P 1'
#
loop_
_entity.id
_entity.type
_entity.pdbx_description
1 polymer ?
#
loop_
_entity_poly.entity_id
_entity_poly.type
_entity_poly.pdbx_seq_one_letter_code
_entity_poly.pdbx_strand_id
1 'polypeptide(L)'
;MNWKSLLIVVIGLIVVGVGAFFTMNAVEANTLDKLYKQAKDAYAAENYEESIRLYKEVLSKDAGHVDARLELADAYVAVKDTDEAVAVIQEGIYETPKEPDLYGKLSSIYLSMGDIEKGYQTLDRGLTYAESDTLKQAKDDLTSKIYIHTERPLIQKGYDRKLELVYEGEDEKLTPLAAEWSVDKKTVTLEEKDGKKFVTLAGDQLGKAKVSVEWEDYTEQLDVEVVEQLLEKMTVEPEELEPVAVDETLNVSVTGTDAAGVEMTFEPEWSVDGGLFEIEARDDQSATLTAVAEGKDTLTVSYDGLKETVDLFVEGDEGEKFIQTSAEGQGSVSVYPAEDSYAVGEDVTIEAIPAEGWEFVGWRGDRNDAVNPLNLTVEDHMQLTAVFEKGQHELSLAIEGEGNIVRDSLESTYPDMAEVSLRARAKDGWEFDHWEGSFTGTARDIVLTMDEDKSVRAVFVETEAEEAEPEETVSEESEEDSSPAPEQPKQETKPEPKPQPSPAPAPKPGPKPDPAPQPEPEPEPEPETYSLTMSVVGEGTIRASSKSAKAGQSISVSAVASDGWTFAGWKGDISGAGSSSSVTMDRNKQVTAVFKQLDTESQSTE
;
A
#
# COMPACT_ATOMS: atom_id res chain seq x y z
N MET A 1 -84.87 8.30 24.38
CA MET A 1 -83.90 7.20 24.53
C MET A 1 -83.58 7.04 26.01
N ASN A 2 -83.69 5.84 26.58
CA ASN A 2 -83.41 5.60 28.01
C ASN A 2 -81.90 5.74 28.26
N TRP A 3 -81.48 6.43 29.33
CA TRP A 3 -80.07 6.60 29.71
C TRP A 3 -79.31 5.27 29.81
N LYS A 4 -80.00 4.20 30.27
CA LYS A 4 -79.43 2.85 30.29
C LYS A 4 -79.14 2.31 28.88
N SER A 5 -79.99 2.64 27.89
CA SER A 5 -79.78 2.29 26.49
C SER A 5 -78.67 3.13 25.83
N LEU A 6 -78.52 4.39 26.22
CA LEU A 6 -77.43 5.26 25.74
C LEU A 6 -76.07 4.79 26.28
N LEU A 7 -76.00 4.39 27.56
CA LEU A 7 -74.78 3.86 28.19
C LEU A 7 -74.31 2.56 27.51
N ILE A 8 -75.23 1.65 27.18
CA ILE A 8 -74.92 0.40 26.48
C ILE A 8 -74.36 0.66 25.07
N VAL A 9 -74.90 1.65 24.36
CA VAL A 9 -74.40 2.04 23.02
C VAL A 9 -73.00 2.65 23.11
N VAL A 10 -72.74 3.52 24.10
CA VAL A 10 -71.42 4.14 24.30
C VAL A 10 -70.37 3.10 24.71
N ILE A 11 -70.70 2.19 25.62
CA ILE A 11 -69.79 1.09 26.01
C ILE A 11 -69.54 0.17 24.81
N GLY A 12 -70.57 -0.14 24.02
CA GLY A 12 -70.43 -0.91 22.78
C GLY A 12 -69.49 -0.24 21.77
N LEU A 13 -69.59 1.08 21.57
CA LEU A 13 -68.71 1.83 20.69
C LEU A 13 -67.27 1.91 21.20
N ILE A 14 -67.06 2.03 22.52
CA ILE A 14 -65.72 1.99 23.12
C ILE A 14 -65.12 0.59 22.96
N VAL A 15 -65.87 -0.48 23.22
CA VAL A 15 -65.37 -1.86 23.06
C VAL A 15 -65.06 -2.19 21.61
N VAL A 16 -65.88 -1.72 20.66
CA VAL A 16 -65.62 -1.89 19.22
C VAL A 16 -64.43 -1.04 18.77
N GLY A 17 -64.31 0.20 19.25
CA GLY A 17 -63.18 1.08 18.92
C GLY A 17 -61.86 0.57 19.49
N VAL A 18 -61.86 0.10 20.74
CA VAL A 18 -60.71 -0.53 21.39
C VAL A 18 -60.36 -1.85 20.71
N GLY A 19 -61.36 -2.68 20.38
CA GLY A 19 -61.17 -3.91 19.61
C GLY A 19 -60.57 -3.64 18.22
N ALA A 20 -61.09 -2.66 17.49
CA ALA A 20 -60.57 -2.26 16.17
C ALA A 20 -59.13 -1.74 16.26
N PHE A 21 -58.83 -0.90 17.25
CA PHE A 21 -57.47 -0.39 17.52
C PHE A 21 -56.49 -1.54 17.81
N PHE A 22 -56.85 -2.47 18.68
CA PHE A 22 -55.99 -3.64 18.96
C PHE A 22 -55.83 -4.55 17.74
N THR A 23 -56.87 -4.75 16.92
CA THR A 23 -56.75 -5.56 15.71
C THR A 23 -55.92 -4.90 14.61
N MET A 24 -55.99 -3.57 14.46
CA MET A 24 -55.19 -2.83 13.49
C MET A 24 -53.71 -2.86 13.89
N ASN A 25 -53.38 -2.56 15.15
CA ASN A 25 -52.01 -2.59 15.64
C ASN A 25 -51.39 -4.00 15.55
N ALA A 26 -52.17 -5.06 15.79
CA ALA A 26 -51.69 -6.44 15.66
C ALA A 26 -51.44 -6.85 14.19
N VAL A 27 -52.22 -6.34 13.24
CA VAL A 27 -51.99 -6.57 11.81
C VAL A 27 -50.75 -5.82 11.33
N GLU A 28 -50.57 -4.56 11.75
CA GLU A 28 -49.39 -3.75 11.40
C GLU A 28 -48.08 -4.36 11.93
N ALA A 29 -48.06 -4.80 13.19
CA ALA A 29 -46.89 -5.50 13.76
C ALA A 29 -46.52 -6.78 12.98
N ASN A 30 -47.51 -7.61 12.64
CA ASN A 30 -47.29 -8.83 11.86
C ASN A 30 -46.82 -8.54 10.41
N THR A 31 -47.17 -7.38 9.86
CA THR A 31 -46.63 -6.95 8.56
C THR A 31 -45.20 -6.43 8.63
N LEU A 32 -44.81 -5.79 9.74
CA LEU A 32 -43.45 -5.29 9.96
C LEU A 32 -42.46 -6.45 10.13
N ASP A 33 -42.79 -7.43 10.99
CA ASP A 33 -41.95 -8.62 11.19
C ASP A 33 -41.72 -9.40 9.89
N LYS A 34 -42.77 -9.53 9.08
CA LYS A 34 -42.68 -10.18 7.77
C LYS A 34 -41.75 -9.40 6.83
N LEU A 35 -41.89 -8.08 6.79
CA LEU A 35 -41.10 -7.22 5.92
C LEU A 35 -39.62 -7.25 6.31
N TYR A 36 -39.32 -7.15 7.60
CA TYR A 36 -37.96 -7.27 8.14
C TYR A 36 -37.35 -8.63 7.82
N LYS A 37 -38.11 -9.72 7.99
CA LYS A 37 -37.65 -11.05 7.57
C LYS A 37 -37.34 -11.14 6.07
N GLN A 38 -38.19 -10.55 5.23
CA GLN A 38 -37.94 -10.53 3.78
C GLN A 38 -36.67 -9.76 3.43
N ALA A 39 -36.37 -8.66 4.14
CA ALA A 39 -35.13 -7.91 3.97
C ALA A 39 -33.90 -8.80 4.28
N LYS A 40 -33.92 -9.48 5.44
CA LYS A 40 -32.87 -10.44 5.83
C LYS A 40 -32.68 -11.57 4.84
N ASP A 41 -33.78 -12.15 4.37
CA ASP A 41 -33.74 -13.23 3.37
C ASP A 41 -33.15 -12.73 2.04
N ALA A 42 -33.40 -11.48 1.66
CA ALA A 42 -32.81 -10.85 0.47
C ALA A 42 -31.30 -10.58 0.66
N TYR A 43 -30.88 -10.08 1.83
CA TYR A 43 -29.48 -9.90 2.17
C TYR A 43 -28.70 -11.22 2.10
N ALA A 44 -29.22 -12.28 2.74
CA ALA A 44 -28.60 -13.60 2.75
C ALA A 44 -28.55 -14.27 1.37
N ALA A 45 -29.39 -13.82 0.43
CA ALA A 45 -29.36 -14.23 -0.97
C ALA A 45 -28.45 -13.35 -1.84
N GLU A 46 -27.64 -12.46 -1.23
CA GLU A 46 -26.77 -11.48 -1.88
C GLU A 46 -27.54 -10.52 -2.83
N ASN A 47 -28.85 -10.39 -2.65
CA ASN A 47 -29.69 -9.46 -3.38
C ASN A 47 -29.78 -8.15 -2.61
N TYR A 48 -28.65 -7.45 -2.55
CA TYR A 48 -28.45 -6.29 -1.68
C TYR A 48 -29.37 -5.11 -2.05
N GLU A 49 -29.66 -4.88 -3.34
CA GLU A 49 -30.56 -3.81 -3.76
C GLU A 49 -31.99 -4.02 -3.25
N GLU A 50 -32.50 -5.25 -3.34
CA GLU A 50 -33.83 -5.59 -2.80
C GLU A 50 -33.82 -5.55 -1.27
N SER A 51 -32.73 -6.01 -0.65
CA SER A 51 -32.53 -5.91 0.80
C SER A 51 -32.59 -4.46 1.29
N ILE A 52 -31.83 -3.56 0.66
CA ILE A 52 -31.82 -2.11 0.96
C ILE A 52 -33.23 -1.53 0.83
N ARG A 53 -33.93 -1.86 -0.27
CA ARG A 53 -35.31 -1.38 -0.50
C ARG A 53 -36.25 -1.83 0.62
N LEU A 54 -36.17 -3.10 1.02
CA LEU A 54 -37.02 -3.68 2.05
C LEU A 54 -36.71 -3.12 3.45
N TYR A 55 -35.43 -2.97 3.82
CA TYR A 55 -35.04 -2.33 5.08
C TYR A 55 -35.48 -0.85 5.15
N LYS A 56 -35.35 -0.08 4.06
CA LYS A 56 -35.91 1.28 3.97
C LYS A 56 -37.43 1.28 4.19
N GLU A 57 -38.13 0.27 3.67
CA GLU A 57 -39.57 0.14 3.91
C GLU A 57 -39.88 -0.20 5.38
N VAL A 58 -39.06 -1.02 6.05
CA VAL A 58 -39.16 -1.27 7.51
C VAL A 58 -39.00 0.05 8.27
N LEU A 59 -37.95 0.81 7.99
CA LEU A 59 -37.67 2.09 8.66
C LEU A 59 -38.72 3.16 8.38
N SER A 60 -39.40 3.12 7.23
CA SER A 60 -40.54 4.00 6.94
C SER A 60 -41.76 3.74 7.82
N LYS A 61 -41.88 2.52 8.37
CA LYS A 61 -42.96 2.11 9.27
C LYS A 61 -42.55 2.25 10.73
N ASP A 62 -41.28 1.99 11.04
CA ASP A 62 -40.68 2.16 12.35
C ASP A 62 -39.26 2.72 12.24
N ALA A 63 -39.14 4.05 12.36
CA ALA A 63 -37.86 4.74 12.23
C ALA A 63 -36.87 4.41 13.38
N GLY A 64 -37.37 3.91 14.51
CA GLY A 64 -36.57 3.50 15.67
C GLY A 64 -36.12 2.04 15.63
N HIS A 65 -36.38 1.31 14.55
CA HIS A 65 -36.03 -0.11 14.45
C HIS A 65 -34.51 -0.29 14.28
N VAL A 66 -33.81 -0.46 15.39
CA VAL A 66 -32.33 -0.55 15.47
C VAL A 66 -31.76 -1.65 14.57
N ASP A 67 -32.24 -2.90 14.68
CA ASP A 67 -31.66 -4.00 13.91
C ASP A 67 -31.77 -3.80 12.40
N ALA A 68 -32.94 -3.39 11.90
CA ALA A 68 -33.15 -3.08 10.48
C ALA A 68 -32.23 -1.96 9.99
N ARG A 69 -31.85 -1.03 10.86
CA ARG A 69 -30.93 0.06 10.54
C ARG A 69 -29.48 -0.41 10.50
N LEU A 70 -29.06 -1.22 11.47
CA LEU A 70 -27.74 -1.85 11.48
C LEU A 70 -27.54 -2.71 10.22
N GLU A 71 -28.51 -3.57 9.91
CA GLU A 71 -28.47 -4.46 8.75
C GLU A 71 -28.64 -3.71 7.41
N LEU A 72 -29.31 -2.55 7.39
CA LEU A 72 -29.32 -1.66 6.22
C LEU A 72 -27.93 -1.09 5.95
N ALA A 73 -27.21 -0.67 6.99
CA ALA A 73 -25.84 -0.19 6.82
C ALA A 73 -24.92 -1.31 6.30
N ASP A 74 -25.09 -2.55 6.77
CA ASP A 74 -24.39 -3.73 6.21
C ASP A 74 -24.66 -3.91 4.71
N ALA A 75 -25.93 -3.80 4.31
CA ALA A 75 -26.30 -3.90 2.90
C ALA A 75 -25.65 -2.81 2.04
N TYR A 76 -25.51 -1.59 2.57
CA TYR A 76 -24.79 -0.51 1.91
C TYR A 76 -23.27 -0.74 1.83
N VAL A 77 -22.65 -1.24 2.90
CA VAL A 77 -21.22 -1.63 2.88
C VAL A 77 -20.97 -2.75 1.86
N ALA A 78 -21.87 -3.73 1.76
CA ALA A 78 -21.76 -4.83 0.79
C ALA A 78 -21.77 -4.37 -0.68
N VAL A 79 -22.49 -3.27 -0.98
CA VAL A 79 -22.49 -2.63 -2.31
C VAL A 79 -21.44 -1.52 -2.45
N LYS A 80 -20.53 -1.37 -1.47
CA LYS A 80 -19.46 -0.37 -1.40
C LYS A 80 -19.94 1.07 -1.38
N ASP A 81 -21.15 1.30 -0.89
CA ASP A 81 -21.74 2.64 -0.72
C ASP A 81 -21.61 3.06 0.76
N THR A 82 -20.36 3.31 1.18
CA THR A 82 -20.02 3.55 2.59
C THR A 82 -20.56 4.89 3.10
N ASP A 83 -20.71 5.89 2.22
CA ASP A 83 -21.30 7.18 2.56
C ASP A 83 -22.76 7.04 3.01
N GLU A 84 -23.55 6.25 2.28
CA GLU A 84 -24.93 5.94 2.65
C GLU A 84 -25.00 5.09 3.93
N ALA A 85 -24.07 4.13 4.11
CA ALA A 85 -23.99 3.35 5.35
C ALA A 85 -23.78 4.26 6.57
N VAL A 86 -22.84 5.22 6.49
CA VAL A 86 -22.60 6.23 7.52
C VAL A 86 -23.85 7.07 7.77
N ALA A 87 -24.48 7.59 6.71
CA ALA A 87 -25.66 8.44 6.81
C ALA A 87 -26.83 7.75 7.52
N VAL A 88 -27.09 6.48 7.17
CA VAL A 88 -28.16 5.66 7.79
C VAL A 88 -27.94 5.49 9.30
N ILE A 89 -26.71 5.20 9.72
CA ILE A 89 -26.39 5.03 11.14
C ILE A 89 -26.43 6.36 11.89
N GLN A 90 -25.94 7.45 11.29
CA GLN A 90 -26.03 8.79 11.88
C GLN A 90 -27.49 9.22 12.11
N GLU A 91 -28.40 8.94 11.15
CA GLU A 91 -29.84 9.15 11.34
C GLU A 91 -30.37 8.27 12.49
N GLY A 92 -29.92 7.02 12.59
CA GLY A 92 -30.25 6.15 13.73
C GLY A 92 -29.84 6.73 15.07
N ILE A 93 -28.62 7.24 15.17
CA ILE A 93 -28.11 7.87 16.39
C ILE A 93 -28.92 9.11 16.74
N TYR A 94 -29.40 9.86 15.73
CA TYR A 94 -30.29 10.99 15.96
C TYR A 94 -31.63 10.56 16.58
N GLU A 95 -32.23 9.47 16.08
CA GLU A 95 -33.51 8.95 16.57
C GLU A 95 -33.39 8.23 17.93
N THR A 96 -32.32 7.44 18.12
CA THR A 96 -32.09 6.60 19.30
C THR A 96 -30.68 6.81 19.87
N PRO A 97 -30.37 7.99 20.46
CA PRO A 97 -29.01 8.34 20.89
C PRO A 97 -28.47 7.52 22.08
N LYS A 98 -29.30 6.70 22.72
CA LYS A 98 -28.89 5.82 23.83
C LYS A 98 -28.61 4.38 23.38
N GLU A 99 -28.73 4.11 22.08
CA GLU A 99 -28.50 2.78 21.53
C GLU A 99 -27.01 2.58 21.24
N PRO A 100 -26.28 1.78 22.05
CA PRO A 100 -24.83 1.63 21.90
C PRO A 100 -24.43 0.99 20.57
N ASP A 101 -25.20 0.04 20.07
CA ASP A 101 -24.81 -0.75 18.89
C ASP A 101 -24.67 0.13 17.63
N LEU A 102 -25.42 1.23 17.56
CA LEU A 102 -25.28 2.21 16.46
C LEU A 102 -23.92 2.93 16.47
N TYR A 103 -23.38 3.24 17.64
CA TYR A 103 -22.06 3.86 17.75
C TYR A 103 -20.96 2.84 17.44
N GLY A 104 -21.08 1.61 17.92
CA GLY A 104 -20.16 0.52 17.58
C GLY A 104 -20.13 0.27 16.07
N LYS A 105 -21.30 0.24 15.43
CA LYS A 105 -21.43 0.10 13.98
C LYS A 105 -20.76 1.25 13.23
N LEU A 106 -21.08 2.50 13.58
CA LEU A 106 -20.50 3.66 12.92
C LEU A 106 -18.97 3.70 13.08
N SER A 107 -18.46 3.34 14.27
CA SER A 107 -17.03 3.22 14.52
C SER A 107 -16.38 2.18 13.60
N SER A 108 -16.95 0.97 13.52
CA SER A 108 -16.43 -0.10 12.64
C SER A 108 -16.39 0.32 11.17
N ILE A 109 -17.38 1.10 10.71
CA ILE A 109 -17.39 1.62 9.34
C ILE A 109 -16.25 2.62 9.15
N TYR A 110 -16.04 3.55 10.09
CA TYR A 110 -14.89 4.49 10.02
C TYR A 110 -13.54 3.77 10.02
N LEU A 111 -13.36 2.76 10.86
CA LEU A 111 -12.15 1.95 10.90
C LEU A 111 -11.91 1.21 9.57
N SER A 112 -12.96 0.67 8.94
CA SER A 112 -12.85 0.02 7.62
C SER A 112 -12.44 0.98 6.49
N MET A 113 -12.64 2.28 6.68
CA MET A 113 -12.18 3.34 5.77
C MET A 113 -10.77 3.86 6.11
N GLY A 114 -10.15 3.35 7.19
CA GLY A 114 -8.88 3.85 7.71
C GLY A 114 -8.99 5.15 8.52
N ASP A 115 -10.20 5.61 8.84
CA ASP A 115 -10.43 6.83 9.63
C ASP A 115 -10.47 6.51 11.13
N ILE A 116 -9.28 6.25 11.69
CA ILE A 116 -9.10 5.79 13.07
C ILE A 116 -9.61 6.84 14.08
N GLU A 117 -9.36 8.12 13.80
CA GLU A 117 -9.81 9.24 14.64
C GLU A 117 -11.33 9.29 14.74
N LYS A 118 -12.06 9.25 13.62
CA LYS A 118 -13.54 9.22 13.68
C LYS A 118 -14.07 7.94 14.30
N GLY A 119 -13.39 6.81 14.07
CA GLY A 119 -13.70 5.53 14.73
C GLY A 119 -13.67 5.68 16.25
N TYR A 120 -12.60 6.25 16.78
CA TYR A 120 -12.40 6.50 18.20
C TYR A 120 -13.39 7.51 18.78
N GLN A 121 -13.50 8.70 18.17
CA GLN A 121 -14.42 9.76 18.60
C GLN A 121 -15.88 9.28 18.62
N THR A 122 -16.24 8.36 17.72
CA THR A 122 -17.58 7.76 17.70
C THR A 122 -17.84 6.88 18.91
N LEU A 123 -16.88 6.04 19.32
CA LEU A 123 -16.99 5.22 20.53
C LEU A 123 -17.08 6.08 21.78
N ASP A 124 -16.23 7.11 21.87
CA ASP A 124 -16.23 8.05 22.99
C ASP A 124 -17.57 8.79 23.13
N ARG A 125 -18.09 9.26 21.98
CA ARG A 125 -19.43 9.85 21.92
C ARG A 125 -20.50 8.88 22.40
N GLY A 126 -20.44 7.60 21.99
CA GLY A 126 -21.39 6.58 22.43
C GLY A 126 -21.37 6.36 23.95
N LEU A 127 -20.18 6.29 24.54
CA LEU A 127 -19.97 6.13 25.98
C LEU A 127 -20.47 7.33 26.81
N THR A 128 -20.60 8.51 26.20
CA THR A 128 -21.24 9.68 26.84
C THR A 128 -22.76 9.52 27.01
N TYR A 129 -23.43 8.78 26.12
CA TYR A 129 -24.89 8.63 26.13
C TYR A 129 -25.40 7.32 26.75
N ALA A 130 -24.58 6.27 26.72
CA ALA A 130 -24.91 4.96 27.26
C ALA A 130 -23.71 4.33 27.99
N GLU A 131 -23.93 3.86 29.21
CA GLU A 131 -22.99 2.93 29.85
C GLU A 131 -23.12 1.57 29.13
N SER A 132 -22.14 1.24 28.29
CA SER A 132 -22.14 0.00 27.53
C SER A 132 -20.80 -0.71 27.63
N ASP A 133 -20.81 -1.96 28.10
CA ASP A 133 -19.60 -2.77 28.16
C ASP A 133 -19.12 -3.18 26.76
N THR A 134 -20.01 -3.30 25.78
CA THR A 134 -19.63 -3.57 24.39
C THR A 134 -18.87 -2.40 23.77
N LEU A 135 -19.27 -1.15 24.05
CA LEU A 135 -18.56 0.02 23.56
C LEU A 135 -17.22 0.23 24.28
N LYS A 136 -17.14 -0.08 25.58
CA LYS A 136 -15.86 -0.06 26.30
C LYS A 136 -14.90 -1.07 25.70
N GLN A 137 -15.36 -2.31 25.49
CA GLN A 137 -14.55 -3.35 24.87
C GLN A 137 -14.10 -2.93 23.47
N ALA A 138 -14.98 -2.38 22.64
CA ALA A 138 -14.59 -1.88 21.32
C ALA A 138 -13.55 -0.74 21.39
N LYS A 139 -13.65 0.15 22.38
CA LYS A 139 -12.66 1.23 22.60
C LYS A 139 -11.32 0.64 23.06
N ASP A 140 -11.35 -0.32 23.99
CA ASP A 140 -10.16 -1.03 24.50
C ASP A 140 -9.47 -1.85 23.39
N ASP A 141 -10.25 -2.55 22.56
CA ASP A 141 -9.74 -3.33 21.43
C ASP A 141 -9.07 -2.40 20.40
N LEU A 142 -9.68 -1.24 20.10
CA LEU A 142 -9.09 -0.23 19.22
C LEU A 142 -7.78 0.32 19.80
N THR A 143 -7.77 0.76 21.06
CA THR A 143 -6.59 1.37 21.68
C THR A 143 -5.48 0.36 21.95
N SER A 144 -5.79 -0.93 22.12
CA SER A 144 -4.77 -1.98 22.26
C SER A 144 -3.86 -2.11 21.03
N LYS A 145 -4.32 -1.62 19.88
CA LYS A 145 -3.57 -1.58 18.62
C LYS A 145 -2.86 -0.24 18.38
N ILE A 146 -2.92 0.68 19.34
CA ILE A 146 -2.24 1.98 19.26
C ILE A 146 -1.00 1.95 20.13
N TYR A 147 0.17 2.27 19.56
CA TYR A 147 1.42 2.32 20.32
C TYR A 147 2.44 3.27 19.69
N ILE A 148 3.44 3.64 20.49
CA ILE A 148 4.60 4.40 19.99
C ILE A 148 5.52 3.43 19.23
N HIS A 149 5.56 3.56 17.91
CA HIS A 149 6.47 2.82 17.05
C HIS A 149 7.83 3.52 16.97
N THR A 150 8.89 2.73 17.17
CA THR A 150 10.29 3.07 16.93
C THR A 150 11.06 1.78 16.72
N GLU A 151 12.13 1.81 15.92
CA GLU A 151 13.01 0.65 15.72
C GLU A 151 13.55 0.15 17.07
N ARG A 152 14.10 1.07 17.87
CA ARG A 152 14.65 0.81 19.19
C ARG A 152 14.49 2.02 20.11
N PRO A 153 14.25 1.81 21.41
CA PRO A 153 14.18 2.89 22.42
C PRO A 153 15.58 3.40 22.83
N LEU A 154 16.53 3.41 21.89
CA LEU A 154 17.92 3.81 22.09
C LEU A 154 18.33 4.86 21.07
N ILE A 155 19.12 5.83 21.51
CA ILE A 155 19.57 6.95 20.68
C ILE A 155 21.06 7.18 20.89
N GLN A 156 21.82 7.29 19.80
CA GLN A 156 23.20 7.75 19.90
C GLN A 156 23.23 9.26 20.16
N LYS A 157 24.04 9.67 21.13
CA LYS A 157 24.22 11.09 21.44
C LYS A 157 24.66 11.88 20.21
N GLY A 158 23.96 12.98 19.92
CA GLY A 158 24.17 13.83 18.75
C GLY A 158 23.46 13.35 17.48
N TYR A 159 22.67 12.28 17.56
CA TYR A 159 21.84 11.75 16.48
C TYR A 159 20.38 11.71 16.90
N ASP A 160 19.54 11.44 15.91
CA ASP A 160 18.09 11.51 16.04
C ASP A 160 17.46 10.13 15.86
N ARG A 161 16.31 9.92 16.50
CA ARG A 161 15.44 8.75 16.27
C ARG A 161 14.05 9.22 15.87
N LYS A 162 13.45 8.55 14.88
CA LYS A 162 12.05 8.78 14.51
C LYS A 162 11.13 8.01 15.47
N LEU A 163 10.11 8.68 15.99
CA LEU A 163 9.03 8.07 16.75
C LEU A 163 7.70 8.42 16.10
N GLU A 164 6.78 7.46 16.06
CA GLU A 164 5.44 7.60 15.49
C GLU A 164 4.42 7.03 16.45
N LEU A 165 3.28 7.70 16.66
CA LEU A 165 2.12 7.05 17.25
C LEU A 165 1.40 6.38 16.09
N VAL A 166 1.23 5.07 16.15
CA VAL A 166 0.62 4.31 15.05
C VAL A 166 -0.57 3.53 15.56
N TYR A 167 -1.54 3.33 14.68
CA TYR A 167 -2.54 2.28 14.77
C TYR A 167 -2.12 1.12 13.87
N GLU A 168 -2.04 -0.09 14.41
CA GLU A 168 -1.74 -1.32 13.65
C GLU A 168 -3.04 -1.97 13.15
N GLY A 169 -3.19 -2.04 11.82
CA GLY A 169 -4.31 -2.71 11.14
C GLY A 169 -4.24 -4.23 11.25
N GLU A 170 -5.28 -4.92 10.75
CA GLU A 170 -5.28 -6.40 10.69
C GLU A 170 -4.28 -6.98 9.67
N ASP A 171 -3.88 -6.16 8.71
CA ASP A 171 -2.87 -6.42 7.71
C ASP A 171 -1.45 -6.01 8.17
N GLU A 172 -1.26 -5.77 9.48
CA GLU A 172 -0.03 -5.25 10.09
C GLU A 172 0.39 -3.86 9.54
N LYS A 173 -0.49 -3.21 8.78
CA LYS A 173 -0.23 -1.88 8.24
C LYS A 173 -0.28 -0.85 9.36
N LEU A 174 0.81 -0.11 9.51
CA LEU A 174 0.91 0.97 10.48
C LEU A 174 0.33 2.26 9.90
N THR A 175 -0.69 2.81 10.58
CA THR A 175 -1.32 4.09 10.23
C THR A 175 -0.90 5.15 11.24
N PRO A 176 -0.13 6.18 10.83
CA PRO A 176 0.30 7.25 11.73
C PRO A 176 -0.88 8.09 12.26
N LEU A 177 -0.87 8.39 13.55
CA LEU A 177 -1.84 9.22 14.24
C LEU A 177 -1.17 10.53 14.68
N ALA A 178 -1.77 11.67 14.30
CA ALA A 178 -1.27 12.98 14.71
C ALA A 178 -1.53 13.19 16.20
N ALA A 179 -0.48 13.38 16.99
CA ALA A 179 -0.58 13.42 18.46
C ALA A 179 0.28 14.53 19.08
N GLU A 180 0.01 14.84 20.35
CA GLU A 180 0.80 15.80 21.12
C GLU A 180 1.92 15.06 21.86
N TRP A 181 3.15 15.54 21.72
CA TRP A 181 4.34 14.87 22.28
C TRP A 181 5.00 15.70 23.37
N SER A 182 5.52 15.03 24.39
CA SER A 182 6.27 15.66 25.47
C SER A 182 7.39 14.77 26.00
N VAL A 183 8.38 15.39 26.64
CA VAL A 183 9.52 14.69 27.26
C VAL A 183 9.74 15.18 28.69
N ASP A 184 10.11 14.27 29.59
CA ASP A 184 10.29 14.59 31.02
C ASP A 184 11.62 15.30 31.35
N LYS A 185 12.63 15.13 30.48
CA LYS A 185 14.02 15.56 30.71
C LYS A 185 14.64 16.14 29.46
N LYS A 186 15.65 16.99 29.67
CA LYS A 186 16.51 17.57 28.63
C LYS A 186 17.58 16.61 28.07
N THR A 187 17.51 15.35 28.47
CA THR A 187 18.33 14.27 27.91
C THR A 187 18.05 14.12 26.41
N VAL A 188 16.82 14.41 26.00
CA VAL A 188 16.36 14.43 24.61
C VAL A 188 15.62 15.73 24.31
N THR A 189 15.56 16.10 23.03
CA THR A 189 14.68 17.15 22.51
C THR A 189 13.84 16.60 21.36
N LEU A 190 12.59 17.08 21.24
CA LEU A 190 11.66 16.64 20.22
C LEU A 190 11.40 17.75 19.19
N GLU A 191 11.27 17.37 17.94
CA GLU A 191 10.79 18.21 16.85
C GLU A 191 9.62 17.52 16.14
N GLU A 192 8.45 18.17 16.13
CA GLU A 192 7.27 17.68 15.42
C GLU A 192 7.43 17.85 13.91
N LYS A 193 7.03 16.82 13.15
CA LYS A 193 7.08 16.80 11.69
C LYS A 193 5.73 16.36 11.12
N ASP A 194 5.49 16.69 9.85
CA ASP A 194 4.30 16.30 9.07
C ASP A 194 2.97 16.41 9.84
N GLY A 195 2.62 17.62 10.30
CA GLY A 195 1.37 17.82 11.02
C GLY A 195 1.24 17.00 12.31
N LYS A 196 2.37 16.68 12.96
CA LYS A 196 2.50 15.90 14.22
C LYS A 196 2.28 14.38 14.09
N LYS A 197 2.25 13.85 12.87
CA LYS A 197 2.17 12.39 12.66
C LYS A 197 3.43 11.66 13.14
N PHE A 198 4.56 12.34 13.15
CA PHE A 198 5.80 11.81 13.71
C PHE A 198 6.64 12.90 14.38
N VAL A 199 7.55 12.46 15.25
CA VAL A 199 8.57 13.32 15.86
C VAL A 199 9.96 12.81 15.59
N THR A 200 10.89 13.75 15.49
CA THR A 200 12.31 13.49 15.53
C THR A 200 12.80 13.75 16.95
N LEU A 201 13.42 12.74 17.57
CA LEU A 201 13.92 12.80 18.94
C LEU A 201 15.44 12.83 18.95
N ALA A 202 16.03 13.98 19.26
CA ALA A 202 17.47 14.19 19.30
C ALA A 202 18.07 13.77 20.64
N GLY A 203 19.15 12.99 20.61
CA GLY A 203 19.88 12.57 21.80
C GLY A 203 20.88 13.62 22.29
N ASP A 204 20.47 14.53 23.17
CA ASP A 204 21.30 15.65 23.61
C ASP A 204 22.31 15.30 24.71
N GLN A 205 21.90 14.50 25.69
CA GLN A 205 22.71 14.15 26.86
C GLN A 205 22.53 12.68 27.21
N LEU A 206 23.60 12.04 27.71
CA LEU A 206 23.53 10.63 28.12
C LEU A 206 22.50 10.38 29.23
N GLY A 207 21.85 9.23 29.17
CA GLY A 207 20.95 8.72 30.20
C GLY A 207 19.51 8.50 29.72
N LYS A 208 18.62 8.20 30.67
CA LYS A 208 17.23 7.84 30.39
C LYS A 208 16.29 9.03 30.39
N ALA A 209 15.43 9.10 29.39
CA ALA A 209 14.30 10.03 29.30
C ALA A 209 13.00 9.26 29.11
N LYS A 210 11.89 9.91 29.40
CA LYS A 210 10.55 9.40 29.15
C LYS A 210 9.88 10.30 28.13
N VAL A 211 9.47 9.70 27.03
CA VAL A 211 8.62 10.31 26.01
C VAL A 211 7.17 9.98 26.37
N SER A 212 6.30 10.96 26.32
CA SER A 212 4.86 10.78 26.52
C SER A 212 4.12 11.33 25.32
N VAL A 213 3.09 10.62 24.90
CA VAL A 213 2.21 11.04 23.80
C VAL A 213 0.77 11.10 24.29
N GLU A 214 0.05 12.13 23.85
CA GLU A 214 -1.39 12.31 24.11
C GLU A 214 -2.11 12.40 22.76
N TRP A 215 -3.10 11.54 22.56
CA TRP A 215 -3.96 11.50 21.38
C TRP A 215 -5.40 11.35 21.84
N GLU A 216 -6.23 12.37 21.63
CA GLU A 216 -7.57 12.43 22.25
C GLU A 216 -7.48 12.27 23.78
N ASP A 217 -8.20 11.31 24.38
CA ASP A 217 -8.03 10.91 25.80
C ASP A 217 -7.10 9.70 25.99
N TYR A 218 -6.47 9.21 24.92
CA TYR A 218 -5.44 8.17 24.97
C TYR A 218 -4.08 8.76 25.33
N THR A 219 -3.34 8.06 26.20
CA THR A 219 -1.99 8.45 26.59
C THR A 219 -1.08 7.23 26.61
N GLU A 220 0.13 7.37 26.05
CA GLU A 220 1.15 6.30 26.04
C GLU A 220 2.52 6.86 26.45
N GLN A 221 3.39 6.01 26.99
CA GLN A 221 4.74 6.39 27.42
C GLN A 221 5.79 5.42 26.91
N LEU A 222 6.92 5.97 26.45
CA LEU A 222 8.08 5.21 26.06
C LEU A 222 9.30 5.69 26.84
N ASP A 223 9.94 4.78 27.58
CA ASP A 223 11.26 5.03 28.16
C ASP A 223 12.32 4.89 27.06
N VAL A 224 13.13 5.92 26.87
CA VAL A 224 14.24 5.94 25.91
C VAL A 224 15.57 6.18 26.63
N GLU A 225 16.67 5.71 26.05
CA GLU A 225 18.01 5.93 26.59
C GLU A 225 18.97 6.47 25.54
N VAL A 226 19.62 7.58 25.89
CA VAL A 226 20.69 8.17 25.09
C VAL A 226 22.02 7.58 25.55
N VAL A 227 22.71 6.93 24.63
CA VAL A 227 24.01 6.28 24.84
C VAL A 227 25.10 6.99 24.05
N GLU A 228 26.37 6.80 24.44
CA GLU A 228 27.48 7.50 23.78
C GLU A 228 27.73 6.95 22.36
N GLN A 229 27.58 5.64 22.18
CA GLN A 229 27.61 4.95 20.89
C GLN A 229 26.50 3.91 20.88
N LEU A 230 25.85 3.75 19.73
CA LEU A 230 24.79 2.79 19.50
C LEU A 230 25.03 2.11 18.16
N LEU A 231 24.98 0.78 18.14
CA LEU A 231 25.12 0.02 16.91
C LEU A 231 23.91 0.28 16.02
N GLU A 232 24.09 0.80 14.81
CA GLU A 232 22.98 1.05 13.87
C GLU A 232 22.90 0.01 12.77
N LYS A 233 24.04 -0.54 12.35
CA LYS A 233 24.10 -1.55 11.29
C LYS A 233 25.06 -2.66 11.68
N MET A 234 24.66 -3.90 11.41
CA MET A 234 25.53 -5.08 11.48
C MET A 234 25.81 -5.60 10.07
N THR A 235 26.94 -6.26 9.87
CA THR A 235 27.27 -6.92 8.61
C THR A 235 28.05 -8.18 8.92
N VAL A 236 27.53 -9.31 8.46
CA VAL A 236 28.19 -10.61 8.60
C VAL A 236 29.14 -10.80 7.42
N GLU A 237 30.37 -11.21 7.72
CA GLU A 237 31.43 -11.45 6.75
C GLU A 237 31.91 -12.92 6.78
N PRO A 238 32.19 -13.52 5.61
CA PRO A 238 31.89 -12.96 4.28
C PRO A 238 30.37 -12.90 4.04
N GLU A 239 29.92 -11.89 3.28
CA GLU A 239 28.50 -11.73 2.92
C GLU A 239 27.97 -12.94 2.13
N GLU A 240 28.87 -13.60 1.40
CA GLU A 240 28.61 -14.79 0.61
C GLU A 240 29.39 -15.97 1.21
N LEU A 241 28.67 -17.04 1.56
CA LEU A 241 29.24 -18.24 2.17
C LEU A 241 29.16 -19.40 1.17
N GLU A 242 30.30 -19.99 0.84
CA GLU A 242 30.35 -21.21 0.04
C GLU A 242 29.77 -22.39 0.85
N PRO A 243 29.06 -23.33 0.19
CA PRO A 243 28.67 -24.58 0.81
C PRO A 243 29.90 -25.35 1.34
N VAL A 244 29.71 -26.07 2.44
CA VAL A 244 30.78 -26.87 3.07
C VAL A 244 30.37 -28.34 3.16
N ALA A 245 31.32 -29.27 3.18
CA ALA A 245 30.99 -30.67 3.44
C ALA A 245 30.75 -30.93 4.95
N VAL A 246 30.08 -32.05 5.28
CA VAL A 246 30.00 -32.52 6.68
C VAL A 246 31.42 -32.65 7.28
N ASP A 247 31.57 -32.26 8.55
CA ASP A 247 32.83 -32.14 9.29
C ASP A 247 33.76 -30.99 8.86
N GLU A 248 33.43 -30.22 7.81
CA GLU A 248 34.18 -29.01 7.46
C GLU A 248 33.74 -27.80 8.28
N THR A 249 34.62 -26.80 8.32
CA THR A 249 34.43 -25.60 9.14
C THR A 249 34.35 -24.35 8.30
N LEU A 250 33.43 -23.47 8.66
CA LEU A 250 33.29 -22.12 8.12
C LEU A 250 33.71 -21.10 9.18
N ASN A 251 34.46 -20.08 8.81
CA ASN A 251 34.76 -18.96 9.70
C ASN A 251 33.94 -17.75 9.25
N VAL A 252 33.19 -17.19 10.19
CA VAL A 252 32.40 -15.99 10.00
C VAL A 252 32.81 -14.92 11.01
N SER A 253 32.65 -13.67 10.65
CA SER A 253 32.79 -12.53 11.56
C SER A 253 31.63 -11.57 11.40
N VAL A 254 31.39 -10.74 12.39
CA VAL A 254 30.42 -9.65 12.29
C VAL A 254 31.12 -8.33 12.57
N THR A 255 30.92 -7.37 11.68
CA THR A 255 31.28 -5.97 11.88
C THR A 255 30.03 -5.17 12.14
N GLY A 256 30.21 -3.98 12.69
CA GLY A 256 29.08 -3.14 13.01
C GLY A 256 29.47 -1.68 13.11
N THR A 257 28.60 -0.80 12.62
CA THR A 257 28.83 0.64 12.61
C THR A 257 27.77 1.38 13.40
N ASP A 258 28.20 2.45 14.05
CA ASP A 258 27.33 3.37 14.76
C ASP A 258 26.61 4.35 13.80
N ALA A 259 25.83 5.29 14.35
CA ALA A 259 25.10 6.28 13.54
C ALA A 259 26.00 7.24 12.74
N ALA A 260 27.29 7.33 13.10
CA ALA A 260 28.30 8.09 12.38
C ALA A 260 28.97 7.29 11.25
N GLY A 261 28.63 6.00 11.10
CA GLY A 261 29.33 5.06 10.24
C GLY A 261 30.69 4.64 10.79
N VAL A 262 30.94 4.85 12.09
CA VAL A 262 32.19 4.45 12.74
C VAL A 262 32.05 3.02 13.26
N GLU A 263 33.01 2.17 12.94
CA GLU A 263 33.04 0.79 13.44
C GLU A 263 33.09 0.74 14.97
N MET A 264 32.34 -0.19 15.53
CA MET A 264 32.29 -0.44 16.97
C MET A 264 32.45 -1.92 17.30
N THR A 265 32.96 -2.19 18.50
CA THR A 265 33.05 -3.55 19.05
C THR A 265 31.86 -3.81 19.97
N PHE A 266 31.26 -4.98 19.84
CA PHE A 266 30.14 -5.46 20.64
C PHE A 266 30.26 -6.97 20.87
N GLU A 267 29.39 -7.54 21.70
CA GLU A 267 29.36 -8.97 21.99
C GLU A 267 28.13 -9.59 21.33
N PRO A 268 28.24 -10.09 20.07
CA PRO A 268 27.13 -10.69 19.36
C PRO A 268 26.73 -12.04 19.96
N GLU A 269 25.43 -12.35 19.85
CA GLU A 269 24.91 -13.70 20.05
C GLU A 269 24.82 -14.40 18.69
N TRP A 270 25.29 -15.64 18.63
CA TRP A 270 25.31 -16.47 17.42
C TRP A 270 24.38 -17.67 17.61
N SER A 271 23.56 -17.97 16.60
CA SER A 271 22.67 -19.13 16.62
C SER A 271 22.46 -19.69 15.22
N VAL A 272 22.10 -20.97 15.14
CA VAL A 272 21.65 -21.63 13.91
C VAL A 272 20.34 -22.36 14.19
N ASP A 273 19.39 -22.28 13.26
CA ASP A 273 18.01 -22.70 13.49
C ASP A 273 17.79 -24.21 13.23
N GLY A 274 18.48 -24.78 12.25
CA GLY A 274 18.38 -26.17 11.81
C GLY A 274 19.26 -27.16 12.58
N GLY A 275 20.22 -26.65 13.37
CA GLY A 275 21.15 -27.48 14.12
C GLY A 275 22.12 -28.27 13.25
N LEU A 276 22.33 -27.84 12.00
CA LEU A 276 23.29 -28.44 11.06
C LEU A 276 24.72 -27.95 11.29
N PHE A 277 24.91 -26.98 12.18
CA PHE A 277 26.22 -26.49 12.58
C PHE A 277 26.40 -26.43 14.10
N GLU A 278 27.59 -26.81 14.57
CA GLU A 278 28.07 -26.47 15.92
C GLU A 278 28.83 -25.13 15.88
N ILE A 279 28.52 -24.23 16.82
CA ILE A 279 29.11 -22.88 16.87
C ILE A 279 30.16 -22.76 17.97
N GLU A 280 31.37 -22.34 17.59
CA GLU A 280 32.42 -21.90 18.50
C GLU A 280 32.65 -20.38 18.34
N ALA A 281 31.94 -19.59 19.15
CA ALA A 281 32.11 -18.13 19.18
C ALA A 281 33.44 -17.72 19.83
N ARG A 282 34.03 -16.63 19.34
CA ARG A 282 35.30 -16.07 19.79
C ARG A 282 35.11 -14.63 20.27
N ASP A 283 36.02 -14.17 21.14
CA ASP A 283 35.99 -12.83 21.74
C ASP A 283 36.27 -11.68 20.74
N ASP A 284 36.61 -12.00 19.48
CA ASP A 284 36.92 -11.04 18.42
C ASP A 284 35.76 -10.83 17.44
N GLN A 285 34.52 -11.10 17.86
CA GLN A 285 33.30 -11.02 17.04
C GLN A 285 33.33 -11.96 15.83
N SER A 286 34.07 -13.06 15.95
CA SER A 286 34.06 -14.15 14.98
C SER A 286 33.53 -15.44 15.57
N ALA A 287 33.09 -16.35 14.71
CA ALA A 287 32.69 -17.69 15.09
C ALA A 287 33.23 -18.71 14.09
N THR A 288 33.50 -19.92 14.57
CA THR A 288 33.68 -21.10 13.72
C THR A 288 32.43 -21.93 13.76
N LEU A 289 31.90 -22.23 12.59
CA LEU A 289 30.76 -23.12 12.40
C LEU A 289 31.30 -24.44 11.90
N THR A 290 31.00 -25.55 12.56
CA THR A 290 31.39 -26.90 12.12
C THR A 290 30.15 -27.63 11.62
N ALA A 291 30.13 -28.02 10.35
CA ALA A 291 29.00 -28.72 9.76
C ALA A 291 28.85 -30.12 10.35
N VAL A 292 27.65 -30.48 10.80
CA VAL A 292 27.36 -31.78 11.43
C VAL A 292 26.41 -32.67 10.62
N ALA A 293 25.63 -32.09 9.71
CA ALA A 293 24.70 -32.82 8.85
C ALA A 293 24.40 -32.04 7.57
N GLU A 294 24.07 -32.75 6.50
CA GLU A 294 23.71 -32.18 5.19
C GLU A 294 22.40 -31.39 5.22
N GLY A 295 22.28 -30.37 4.38
CA GLY A 295 21.06 -29.57 4.20
C GLY A 295 21.28 -28.05 4.27
N LYS A 296 20.16 -27.32 4.39
CA LYS A 296 20.12 -25.87 4.55
C LYS A 296 19.90 -25.50 6.02
N ASP A 297 20.64 -24.52 6.50
CA ASP A 297 20.48 -23.90 7.82
C ASP A 297 20.48 -22.37 7.67
N THR A 298 20.17 -21.64 8.74
CA THR A 298 20.23 -20.17 8.78
C THR A 298 21.03 -19.74 10.00
N LEU A 299 22.14 -19.06 9.76
CA LEU A 299 22.89 -18.35 10.79
C LEU A 299 22.12 -17.09 11.17
N THR A 300 21.82 -16.92 12.45
CA THR A 300 21.33 -15.66 13.01
C THR A 300 22.40 -15.07 13.94
N VAL A 301 22.82 -13.85 13.63
CA VAL A 301 23.68 -13.02 14.48
C VAL A 301 22.83 -11.90 15.06
N SER A 302 22.81 -11.76 16.38
CA SER A 302 21.98 -10.75 17.05
C SER A 302 22.72 -9.95 18.10
N TYR A 303 22.37 -8.67 18.21
CA TYR A 303 22.85 -7.79 19.26
C TYR A 303 21.85 -6.66 19.51
N ASP A 304 21.44 -6.47 20.77
CA ASP A 304 20.62 -5.32 21.20
C ASP A 304 19.39 -5.05 20.33
N GLY A 305 18.66 -6.13 19.99
CA GLY A 305 17.48 -6.11 19.15
C GLY A 305 17.74 -6.14 17.64
N LEU A 306 18.97 -5.87 17.19
CA LEU A 306 19.36 -6.07 15.78
C LEU A 306 19.57 -7.56 15.51
N LYS A 307 19.22 -7.97 14.29
CA LYS A 307 19.40 -9.34 13.79
C LYS A 307 19.86 -9.27 12.34
N GLU A 308 20.88 -10.05 12.03
CA GLU A 308 21.31 -10.33 10.65
C GLU A 308 21.24 -11.85 10.44
N THR A 309 20.76 -12.26 9.27
CA THR A 309 20.61 -13.67 8.93
C THR A 309 21.37 -14.01 7.67
N VAL A 310 22.06 -15.14 7.67
CA VAL A 310 22.77 -15.66 6.50
C VAL A 310 22.40 -17.13 6.30
N ASP A 311 21.98 -17.49 5.09
CA ASP A 311 21.74 -18.88 4.75
C ASP A 311 23.07 -19.65 4.71
N LEU A 312 23.07 -20.84 5.32
CA LEU A 312 24.18 -21.78 5.35
C LEU A 312 23.80 -23.05 4.62
N PHE A 313 24.77 -23.68 3.96
CA PHE A 313 24.56 -24.90 3.20
C PHE A 313 25.63 -25.93 3.52
N VAL A 314 25.20 -27.16 3.78
CA VAL A 314 26.07 -28.31 3.96
C VAL A 314 25.83 -29.29 2.81
N GLU A 315 26.87 -29.53 2.01
CA GLU A 315 26.84 -30.48 0.90
C GLU A 315 26.75 -31.92 1.41
N GLY A 316 25.86 -32.68 0.78
CA GLY A 316 25.68 -34.12 0.96
C GLY A 316 26.24 -34.95 -0.21
N ASP A 317 26.32 -36.26 -0.03
CA ASP A 317 26.79 -37.19 -1.07
C ASP A 317 25.80 -37.39 -2.23
N GLU A 318 24.57 -36.87 -2.13
CA GLU A 318 23.45 -37.18 -3.04
C GLU A 318 23.43 -36.34 -4.34
N GLY A 319 24.33 -35.37 -4.50
CA GLY A 319 24.44 -34.55 -5.71
C GLY A 319 23.35 -33.48 -5.86
N GLU A 320 22.67 -33.16 -4.76
CA GLU A 320 21.74 -32.04 -4.69
C GLU A 320 22.50 -30.71 -4.65
N LYS A 321 21.91 -29.69 -5.28
CA LYS A 321 22.46 -28.35 -5.44
C LYS A 321 21.55 -27.31 -4.79
N PHE A 322 22.17 -26.25 -4.32
CA PHE A 322 21.50 -25.19 -3.58
C PHE A 322 21.50 -23.90 -4.40
N ILE A 323 20.42 -23.13 -4.29
CA ILE A 323 20.32 -21.79 -4.86
C ILE A 323 20.22 -20.81 -3.72
N GLN A 324 21.26 -20.02 -3.53
CA GLN A 324 21.29 -18.91 -2.60
C GLN A 324 20.89 -17.62 -3.33
N THR A 325 19.93 -16.90 -2.77
CA THR A 325 19.48 -15.63 -3.33
C THR A 325 19.56 -14.52 -2.31
N SER A 326 20.01 -13.35 -2.73
CA SER A 326 20.02 -12.13 -1.91
C SER A 326 19.49 -10.93 -2.71
N ALA A 327 19.27 -9.80 -2.05
CA ALA A 327 18.83 -8.56 -2.65
C ALA A 327 19.73 -7.39 -2.24
N GLU A 328 20.20 -6.62 -3.23
CA GLU A 328 20.84 -5.32 -3.05
C GLU A 328 19.79 -4.23 -3.34
N GLY A 329 19.50 -3.37 -2.37
CA GLY A 329 18.35 -2.44 -2.44
C GLY A 329 17.10 -3.02 -1.77
N GLN A 330 15.93 -2.41 -2.00
CA GLN A 330 14.67 -2.89 -1.40
C GLN A 330 13.86 -3.71 -2.41
N GLY A 331 13.64 -4.97 -2.07
CA GLY A 331 12.89 -5.94 -2.86
C GLY A 331 13.06 -7.33 -2.27
N SER A 332 12.46 -8.32 -2.92
CA SER A 332 12.59 -9.72 -2.53
C SER A 332 12.93 -10.59 -3.73
N VAL A 333 13.47 -11.78 -3.45
CA VAL A 333 13.74 -12.79 -4.47
C VAL A 333 12.93 -14.03 -4.15
N SER A 334 12.37 -14.65 -5.18
CA SER A 334 11.68 -15.93 -5.06
C SER A 334 12.19 -16.94 -6.08
N VAL A 335 12.35 -18.19 -5.64
CA VAL A 335 12.78 -19.32 -6.48
C VAL A 335 11.60 -20.27 -6.68
N TYR A 336 11.46 -20.82 -7.88
CA TYR A 336 10.40 -21.75 -8.27
C TYR A 336 10.94 -22.94 -9.09
N PRO A 337 10.59 -24.20 -8.77
CA PRO A 337 9.84 -24.64 -7.59
C PRO A 337 10.55 -24.21 -6.29
N ALA A 338 9.79 -23.97 -5.22
CA ALA A 338 10.35 -23.53 -3.95
C ALA A 338 10.77 -24.77 -3.16
N GLU A 339 11.99 -25.23 -3.41
CA GLU A 339 12.57 -26.42 -2.79
C GLU A 339 13.84 -26.04 -2.02
N ASP A 340 14.17 -26.82 -0.99
CA ASP A 340 15.37 -26.60 -0.17
C ASP A 340 16.66 -26.95 -0.94
N SER A 341 16.55 -27.82 -1.94
CA SER A 341 17.63 -28.27 -2.82
C SER A 341 17.07 -28.70 -4.18
N TYR A 342 17.93 -28.82 -5.19
CA TYR A 342 17.56 -29.14 -6.57
C TYR A 342 18.50 -30.18 -7.16
N ALA A 343 17.99 -31.05 -8.02
CA ALA A 343 18.85 -31.99 -8.74
C ALA A 343 19.63 -31.27 -9.85
N VAL A 344 20.86 -31.73 -10.13
CA VAL A 344 21.61 -31.26 -11.31
C VAL A 344 20.81 -31.53 -12.59
N GLY A 345 20.61 -30.48 -13.40
CA GLY A 345 19.82 -30.50 -14.64
C GLY A 345 18.36 -30.08 -14.47
N GLU A 346 17.94 -29.73 -13.25
CA GLU A 346 16.59 -29.22 -12.99
C GLU A 346 16.42 -27.77 -13.45
N ASP A 347 15.27 -27.44 -14.02
CA ASP A 347 14.96 -26.08 -14.47
C ASP A 347 14.20 -25.32 -13.38
N VAL A 348 14.73 -24.16 -12.99
CA VAL A 348 14.12 -23.25 -12.02
C VAL A 348 13.83 -21.88 -12.64
N THR A 349 12.88 -21.17 -12.02
CA THR A 349 12.55 -19.78 -12.31
C THR A 349 12.82 -18.95 -11.06
N ILE A 350 13.64 -17.91 -11.19
CA ILE A 350 13.97 -16.97 -10.14
C ILE A 350 13.35 -15.62 -10.50
N GLU A 351 12.52 -15.07 -9.63
CA GLU A 351 11.82 -13.80 -9.83
C GLU A 351 12.24 -12.79 -8.76
N ALA A 352 12.70 -11.62 -9.21
CA ALA A 352 12.96 -10.47 -8.38
C ALA A 352 11.68 -9.62 -8.28
N ILE A 353 11.28 -9.24 -7.07
CA ILE A 353 10.06 -8.48 -6.79
C ILE A 353 10.50 -7.18 -6.12
N PRO A 354 10.55 -6.06 -6.85
CA PRO A 354 10.90 -4.77 -6.27
C PRO A 354 9.89 -4.35 -5.18
N ALA A 355 10.38 -3.68 -4.14
CA ALA A 355 9.51 -2.98 -3.18
C ALA A 355 8.86 -1.74 -3.84
N GLU A 356 7.86 -1.15 -3.19
CA GLU A 356 7.21 0.08 -3.67
C GLU A 356 8.24 1.20 -3.86
N GLY A 357 8.25 1.78 -5.06
CA GLY A 357 9.20 2.81 -5.49
C GLY A 357 10.63 2.34 -5.79
N TRP A 358 10.84 1.03 -5.91
CA TRP A 358 12.08 0.44 -6.40
C TRP A 358 11.87 -0.27 -7.74
N GLU A 359 12.92 -0.31 -8.54
CA GLU A 359 12.94 -0.98 -9.84
C GLU A 359 14.03 -2.03 -9.87
N PHE A 360 13.73 -3.20 -10.45
CA PHE A 360 14.73 -4.24 -10.69
C PHE A 360 15.66 -3.82 -11.83
N VAL A 361 16.96 -3.80 -11.57
CA VAL A 361 18.00 -3.41 -12.53
C VAL A 361 18.65 -4.63 -13.18
N GLY A 362 18.89 -5.69 -12.40
CA GLY A 362 19.53 -6.90 -12.90
C GLY A 362 19.96 -7.87 -11.81
N TRP A 363 20.39 -9.05 -12.24
CA TRP A 363 21.01 -10.07 -11.41
C TRP A 363 22.54 -9.90 -11.39
N ARG A 364 23.18 -10.25 -10.27
CA ARG A 364 24.63 -10.42 -10.09
C ARG A 364 24.92 -11.81 -9.49
N GLY A 365 26.20 -12.19 -9.45
CA GLY A 365 26.67 -13.50 -8.97
C GLY A 365 26.95 -14.44 -10.14
N ASP A 366 26.44 -15.67 -10.07
CA ASP A 366 26.62 -16.68 -11.12
C ASP A 366 25.90 -16.35 -12.44
N ARG A 367 24.95 -15.42 -12.38
CA ARG A 367 24.32 -14.81 -13.55
C ARG A 367 24.45 -13.29 -13.48
N ASN A 368 24.62 -12.67 -14.65
CA ASN A 368 24.73 -11.22 -14.81
C ASN A 368 23.78 -10.78 -15.93
N ASP A 369 22.49 -10.85 -15.65
CA ASP A 369 21.40 -10.71 -16.62
C ASP A 369 20.37 -9.69 -16.12
N ALA A 370 19.78 -8.91 -17.03
CA ALA A 370 18.71 -7.96 -16.71
C ALA A 370 17.30 -8.53 -16.97
N VAL A 371 17.18 -9.85 -17.08
CA VAL A 371 15.91 -10.54 -17.37
C VAL A 371 15.23 -10.93 -16.06
N ASN A 372 13.95 -10.57 -15.93
CA ASN A 372 13.12 -10.94 -14.80
C ASN A 372 11.70 -11.28 -15.29
N PRO A 373 11.16 -12.47 -15.00
CA PRO A 373 11.78 -13.58 -14.25
C PRO A 373 12.92 -14.27 -15.03
N LEU A 374 13.93 -14.74 -14.29
CA LEU A 374 15.11 -15.45 -14.81
C LEU A 374 14.88 -16.96 -14.77
N ASN A 375 14.92 -17.61 -15.94
CA ASN A 375 14.87 -19.07 -16.03
C ASN A 375 16.27 -19.63 -16.20
N LEU A 376 16.64 -20.64 -15.42
CA LEU A 376 17.94 -21.29 -15.51
C LEU A 376 17.86 -22.78 -15.15
N THR A 377 18.83 -23.54 -15.64
CA THR A 377 19.04 -24.95 -15.27
C THR A 377 20.09 -25.01 -14.17
N VAL A 378 19.82 -25.77 -13.11
CA VAL A 378 20.74 -25.96 -11.98
C VAL A 378 21.88 -26.87 -12.41
N GLU A 379 23.09 -26.32 -12.53
CA GLU A 379 24.28 -27.09 -12.94
C GLU A 379 25.23 -27.34 -11.76
N ASP A 380 25.25 -26.43 -10.80
CA ASP A 380 26.04 -26.49 -9.57
C ASP A 380 25.32 -25.71 -8.46
N HIS A 381 25.96 -25.51 -7.31
CA HIS A 381 25.50 -24.52 -6.35
C HIS A 381 25.50 -23.15 -7.00
N MET A 382 24.42 -22.40 -6.81
CA MET A 382 24.23 -21.12 -7.49
C MET A 382 23.98 -20.01 -6.48
N GLN A 383 24.57 -18.86 -6.73
CA GLN A 383 24.41 -17.64 -5.97
C GLN A 383 23.97 -16.50 -6.88
N LEU A 384 22.83 -15.91 -6.56
CA LEU A 384 22.26 -14.80 -7.34
C LEU A 384 21.82 -13.65 -6.43
N THR A 385 22.27 -12.45 -6.76
CA THR A 385 21.86 -11.21 -6.08
C THR A 385 20.97 -10.39 -7.00
N ALA A 386 19.72 -10.12 -6.62
CA ALA A 386 18.87 -9.17 -7.33
C ALA A 386 19.26 -7.74 -6.94
N VAL A 387 19.52 -6.90 -7.93
CA VAL A 387 19.86 -5.49 -7.72
C VAL A 387 18.63 -4.64 -8.01
N PHE A 388 18.20 -3.88 -7.01
CA PHE A 388 17.12 -2.91 -7.09
C PHE A 388 17.66 -1.49 -6.91
N GLU A 389 17.15 -0.55 -7.70
CA GLU A 389 17.45 0.87 -7.55
C GLU A 389 16.16 1.66 -7.33
N LYS A 390 16.24 2.77 -6.59
CA LYS A 390 15.08 3.61 -6.31
C LYS A 390 14.61 4.29 -7.60
N GLY A 391 13.33 4.13 -7.94
CA GLY A 391 12.71 4.77 -9.10
C GLY A 391 12.87 6.29 -9.05
N GLN A 392 12.90 6.92 -10.21
CA GLN A 392 13.04 8.37 -10.38
C GLN A 392 12.06 8.86 -11.43
N HIS A 393 11.41 10.00 -11.18
CA HIS A 393 10.43 10.60 -12.07
C HIS A 393 10.72 12.06 -12.35
N GLU A 394 10.51 12.49 -13.59
CA GLU A 394 10.67 13.87 -14.00
C GLU A 394 9.42 14.70 -13.75
N LEU A 395 9.59 15.92 -13.22
CA LEU A 395 8.53 16.92 -13.10
C LEU A 395 8.76 18.06 -14.10
N SER A 396 7.84 18.18 -15.05
CA SER A 396 7.81 19.27 -16.03
C SER A 396 6.72 20.28 -15.67
N LEU A 397 7.10 21.54 -15.48
CA LEU A 397 6.17 22.63 -15.13
C LEU A 397 6.00 23.61 -16.29
N ALA A 398 4.75 24.01 -16.55
CA ALA A 398 4.42 25.03 -17.54
C ALA A 398 3.48 26.10 -16.97
N ILE A 399 3.45 27.27 -17.58
CA ILE A 399 2.56 28.38 -17.22
C ILE A 399 1.83 28.84 -18.48
N GLU A 400 0.52 29.08 -18.36
CA GLU A 400 -0.30 29.80 -19.33
C GLU A 400 -0.90 31.05 -18.67
N GLY A 401 -0.79 32.20 -19.33
CA GLY A 401 -1.09 33.51 -18.74
C GLY A 401 0.10 34.12 -17.98
N GLU A 402 -0.16 35.12 -17.13
CA GLU A 402 0.89 35.80 -16.36
C GLU A 402 0.81 35.45 -14.86
N GLY A 403 1.80 34.68 -14.41
CA GLY A 403 1.95 34.27 -13.01
C GLY A 403 3.28 33.57 -12.78
N ASN A 404 3.40 32.90 -11.64
CA ASN A 404 4.57 32.09 -11.29
C ASN A 404 4.14 30.84 -10.52
N ILE A 405 4.88 29.74 -10.70
CA ILE A 405 4.78 28.55 -9.85
C ILE A 405 5.92 28.61 -8.83
N VAL A 406 5.56 28.65 -7.55
CA VAL A 406 6.51 28.50 -6.45
C VAL A 406 6.54 27.04 -6.05
N ARG A 407 7.75 26.51 -5.89
CA ARG A 407 8.02 25.12 -5.50
C ARG A 407 8.97 25.06 -4.32
N ASP A 408 8.85 24.01 -3.52
CA ASP A 408 9.70 23.72 -2.36
C ASP A 408 11.08 23.19 -2.77
N SER A 409 11.18 22.45 -3.88
CA SER A 409 12.44 21.98 -4.50
C SER A 409 12.61 22.49 -5.93
N LEU A 410 13.85 22.82 -6.32
CA LEU A 410 14.18 23.23 -7.70
C LEU A 410 14.60 22.06 -8.61
N GLU A 411 14.58 20.84 -8.11
CA GLU A 411 14.93 19.63 -8.85
C GLU A 411 14.00 19.44 -10.05
N SER A 412 14.47 18.70 -11.06
CA SER A 412 13.67 18.30 -12.23
C SER A 412 13.37 16.82 -12.24
N THR A 413 14.00 16.06 -11.35
CA THR A 413 13.90 14.62 -11.20
C THR A 413 13.79 14.35 -9.71
N TYR A 414 12.84 13.51 -9.34
CA TYR A 414 12.45 13.24 -7.96
C TYR A 414 12.44 11.73 -7.72
N PRO A 415 12.83 11.26 -6.52
CA PRO A 415 12.63 9.87 -6.15
C PRO A 415 11.15 9.48 -6.24
N ASP A 416 10.90 8.22 -6.54
CA ASP A 416 9.56 7.64 -6.50
C ASP A 416 8.87 7.92 -5.16
N MET A 417 7.58 8.26 -5.26
CA MET A 417 6.69 8.69 -4.18
C MET A 417 7.08 9.99 -3.48
N ALA A 418 8.08 10.73 -3.97
CA ALA A 418 8.42 12.02 -3.39
C ALA A 418 7.25 13.02 -3.54
N GLU A 419 6.97 13.75 -2.48
CA GLU A 419 5.97 14.81 -2.48
C GLU A 419 6.61 16.15 -2.86
N VAL A 420 6.01 16.86 -3.82
CA VAL A 420 6.44 18.16 -4.30
C VAL A 420 5.34 19.18 -4.10
N SER A 421 5.58 20.18 -3.27
CA SER A 421 4.60 21.24 -3.01
C SER A 421 4.68 22.32 -4.09
N LEU A 422 3.56 22.58 -4.77
CA LEU A 422 3.44 23.63 -5.78
C LEU A 422 2.41 24.69 -5.34
N ARG A 423 2.76 25.97 -5.54
CA ARG A 423 1.89 27.12 -5.28
C ARG A 423 1.82 28.04 -6.48
N ALA A 424 0.63 28.25 -7.03
CA ALA A 424 0.41 29.22 -8.10
C ALA A 424 0.29 30.64 -7.53
N ARG A 425 1.05 31.59 -8.08
CA ARG A 425 1.00 33.02 -7.75
C ARG A 425 0.71 33.84 -8.99
N ALA A 426 -0.48 34.40 -9.08
CA ALA A 426 -0.86 35.26 -10.18
C ALA A 426 -0.09 36.60 -10.12
N LYS A 427 0.18 37.19 -11.29
CA LYS A 427 0.69 38.57 -11.40
C LYS A 427 -0.46 39.56 -11.19
N ASP A 428 -0.16 40.82 -10.85
CA ASP A 428 -1.16 41.89 -10.79
C ASP A 428 -1.98 41.97 -12.09
N GLY A 429 -3.31 42.01 -11.96
CA GLY A 429 -4.25 41.98 -13.09
C GLY A 429 -4.56 40.58 -13.64
N TRP A 430 -4.09 39.53 -12.98
CA TRP A 430 -4.39 38.13 -13.31
C TRP A 430 -4.87 37.38 -12.07
N GLU A 431 -5.67 36.33 -12.27
CA GLU A 431 -6.05 35.36 -11.25
C GLU A 431 -5.63 33.94 -11.67
N PHE A 432 -5.29 33.11 -10.68
CA PHE A 432 -5.10 31.67 -10.90
C PHE A 432 -6.46 31.01 -11.12
N ASP A 433 -6.60 30.29 -12.23
CA ASP A 433 -7.83 29.60 -12.62
C ASP A 433 -7.78 28.12 -12.19
N HIS A 434 -6.85 27.34 -12.74
CA HIS A 434 -6.67 25.92 -12.40
C HIS A 434 -5.29 25.36 -12.80
N TRP A 435 -4.99 24.17 -12.28
CA TRP A 435 -3.93 23.28 -12.75
C TRP A 435 -4.48 22.32 -13.80
N GLU A 436 -3.70 22.02 -14.84
CA GLU A 436 -4.00 20.98 -15.83
C GLU A 436 -2.76 20.14 -16.19
N GLY A 437 -2.96 19.01 -16.87
CA GLY A 437 -1.91 18.06 -17.25
C GLY A 437 -2.04 16.74 -16.49
N SER A 438 -0.93 16.20 -15.98
CA SER A 438 -0.90 15.00 -15.12
C SER A 438 -1.61 15.20 -13.78
N PHE A 439 -1.87 16.45 -13.39
CA PHE A 439 -2.70 16.81 -12.25
C PHE A 439 -3.70 17.89 -12.66
N THR A 440 -4.95 17.77 -12.20
CA THR A 440 -6.00 18.77 -12.43
C THR A 440 -6.61 19.24 -11.11
N GLY A 441 -6.79 20.55 -10.94
CA GLY A 441 -7.44 21.07 -9.73
C GLY A 441 -7.46 22.59 -9.64
N THR A 442 -8.35 23.14 -8.81
CA THR A 442 -8.52 24.61 -8.65
C THR A 442 -7.88 25.15 -7.38
N ALA A 443 -7.31 24.30 -6.52
CA ALA A 443 -6.58 24.72 -5.34
C ALA A 443 -5.26 25.41 -5.75
N ARG A 444 -5.00 26.60 -5.20
CA ARG A 444 -3.76 27.36 -5.47
C ARG A 444 -2.50 26.67 -4.96
N ASP A 445 -2.66 25.90 -3.89
CA ASP A 445 -1.61 25.12 -3.24
C ASP A 445 -1.93 23.64 -3.41
N ILE A 446 -0.98 22.88 -3.95
CA ILE A 446 -1.11 21.45 -4.16
C ILE A 446 0.16 20.73 -3.71
N VAL A 447 0.01 19.47 -3.30
CA VAL A 447 1.12 18.54 -3.09
C VAL A 447 1.01 17.50 -4.19
N LEU A 448 2.06 17.37 -4.99
CA LEU A 448 2.13 16.43 -6.10
C LEU A 448 3.01 15.26 -5.70
N THR A 449 2.45 14.06 -5.70
CA THR A 449 3.21 12.84 -5.47
C THR A 449 3.85 12.37 -6.78
N MET A 450 5.16 12.18 -6.81
CA MET A 450 5.92 11.75 -7.98
C MET A 450 5.93 10.22 -8.07
N ASP A 451 4.84 9.63 -8.58
CA ASP A 451 4.66 8.19 -8.85
C ASP A 451 4.89 7.79 -10.33
N GLU A 452 5.03 8.79 -11.20
CA GLU A 452 5.36 8.68 -12.62
C GLU A 452 5.95 10.03 -13.08
N ASP A 453 6.46 10.09 -14.31
CA ASP A 453 6.79 11.37 -14.95
C ASP A 453 5.53 12.26 -15.03
N LYS A 454 5.58 13.44 -14.41
CA LYS A 454 4.45 14.37 -14.38
C LYS A 454 4.71 15.65 -15.15
N SER A 455 3.72 16.06 -15.94
CA SER A 455 3.70 17.37 -16.59
C SER A 455 2.49 18.16 -16.13
N VAL A 456 2.73 19.27 -15.41
CA VAL A 456 1.67 20.09 -14.80
C VAL A 456 1.78 21.54 -15.30
N ARG A 457 0.65 22.12 -15.72
CA ARG A 457 0.54 23.51 -16.15
C ARG A 457 -0.33 24.30 -15.18
N ALA A 458 0.13 25.47 -14.75
CA ALA A 458 -0.71 26.47 -14.09
C ALA A 458 -1.34 27.40 -15.13
N VAL A 459 -2.66 27.53 -15.10
CA VAL A 459 -3.41 28.44 -15.98
C VAL A 459 -3.86 29.66 -15.17
N PHE A 460 -3.53 30.85 -15.69
CA PHE A 460 -3.92 32.14 -15.16
C PHE A 460 -4.77 32.88 -16.18
N VAL A 461 -5.79 33.62 -15.73
CA VAL A 461 -6.69 34.41 -16.56
C VAL A 461 -6.66 35.89 -16.13
N GLU A 462 -6.83 36.82 -17.07
CA GLU A 462 -6.86 38.26 -16.77
C GLU A 462 -8.08 38.60 -15.92
N THR A 463 -7.88 39.40 -14.88
CA THR A 463 -8.97 39.94 -14.06
C THR A 463 -9.54 41.16 -14.77
N GLU A 464 -10.81 41.14 -15.20
CA GLU A 464 -11.46 42.33 -15.76
C GLU A 464 -11.46 43.46 -14.72
N ALA A 465 -10.85 44.59 -15.06
CA ALA A 465 -10.87 45.78 -14.24
C ALA A 465 -12.31 46.30 -14.17
N GLU A 466 -12.94 46.19 -13.00
CA GLU A 466 -14.20 46.87 -12.73
C GLU A 466 -13.96 48.39 -12.88
N GLU A 467 -14.49 48.97 -13.96
CA GLU A 467 -14.43 50.42 -14.22
C GLU A 467 -15.06 51.15 -13.02
N ALA A 468 -14.22 51.71 -12.16
CA ALA A 468 -14.66 52.69 -11.17
C ALA A 468 -15.29 53.87 -11.91
N GLU A 469 -16.59 54.10 -11.69
CA GLU A 469 -17.29 55.25 -12.24
C GLU A 469 -16.54 56.56 -11.90
N PRO A 470 -16.27 57.45 -12.88
CA PRO A 470 -15.53 58.66 -12.60
C PRO A 470 -16.45 59.72 -11.98
N GLU A 471 -16.05 60.28 -10.84
CA GLU A 471 -16.62 61.53 -10.35
C GLU A 471 -16.34 62.67 -11.36
N GLU A 472 -17.40 63.38 -11.73
CA GLU A 472 -17.37 64.55 -12.60
C GLU A 472 -16.38 65.62 -12.10
N THR A 473 -15.44 66.05 -12.95
CA THR A 473 -14.92 67.41 -12.88
C THR A 473 -14.68 68.03 -14.26
N VAL A 474 -14.96 69.33 -14.28
CA VAL A 474 -15.20 70.27 -15.37
C VAL A 474 -13.98 70.56 -16.26
N SER A 475 -14.33 70.87 -17.51
CA SER A 475 -13.57 71.35 -18.68
C SER A 475 -12.58 72.51 -18.51
N GLU A 476 -11.59 72.57 -19.41
CA GLU A 476 -11.01 73.71 -20.18
C GLU A 476 -9.61 73.24 -20.66
N GLU A 477 -9.02 73.53 -21.81
CA GLU A 477 -9.27 74.38 -22.98
C GLU A 477 -8.34 73.89 -24.12
N SER A 478 -8.62 74.34 -25.34
CA SER A 478 -7.96 74.13 -26.65
C SER A 478 -6.47 74.58 -26.70
N GLU A 479 -5.61 74.22 -27.67
CA GLU A 479 -5.62 74.60 -29.08
C GLU A 479 -4.55 73.88 -29.95
N GLU A 480 -4.88 73.78 -31.25
CA GLU A 480 -4.12 73.74 -32.52
C GLU A 480 -2.57 73.69 -32.53
N ASP A 481 -1.95 72.95 -33.47
CA ASP A 481 -1.65 73.44 -34.84
C ASP A 481 -0.61 72.58 -35.62
N SER A 482 -0.84 72.55 -36.95
CA SER A 482 0.05 72.51 -38.12
C SER A 482 1.12 71.42 -38.43
N SER A 483 0.92 70.81 -39.61
CA SER A 483 1.92 70.25 -40.58
C SER A 483 2.96 71.30 -41.05
N PRO A 484 4.09 70.98 -41.75
CA PRO A 484 4.28 69.94 -42.77
C PRO A 484 5.68 69.25 -42.87
N ALA A 485 5.79 68.27 -43.79
CA ALA A 485 7.02 67.65 -44.36
C ALA A 485 7.90 68.68 -45.14
N PRO A 486 9.14 68.42 -45.67
CA PRO A 486 9.76 67.12 -46.03
C PRO A 486 11.32 67.00 -45.90
N GLU A 487 11.87 65.92 -46.46
CA GLU A 487 13.25 65.66 -46.95
C GLU A 487 14.27 64.84 -46.11
N GLN A 488 14.53 63.65 -46.66
CA GLN A 488 15.64 62.70 -46.47
C GLN A 488 17.04 63.34 -46.72
N PRO A 489 18.22 62.73 -46.33
CA PRO A 489 18.50 61.31 -46.60
C PRO A 489 19.51 60.54 -45.70
N LYS A 490 19.58 59.22 -45.99
CA LYS A 490 20.72 58.26 -45.83
C LYS A 490 21.03 57.80 -44.40
N GLN A 491 21.34 56.54 -44.08
CA GLN A 491 21.57 55.25 -44.75
C GLN A 491 21.82 54.30 -43.53
N GLU A 492 21.31 53.08 -43.39
CA GLU A 492 21.85 51.85 -43.97
C GLU A 492 20.94 50.65 -43.62
N THR A 493 20.50 49.99 -44.69
CA THR A 493 20.32 48.55 -44.92
C THR A 493 19.57 47.64 -43.92
N LYS A 494 18.33 47.35 -44.35
CA LYS A 494 17.42 46.23 -44.06
C LYS A 494 18.02 44.84 -44.41
N PRO A 495 17.65 43.76 -43.69
CA PRO A 495 17.95 42.37 -44.07
C PRO A 495 16.86 41.77 -44.99
N GLU A 496 17.29 41.05 -46.02
CA GLU A 496 16.54 40.08 -46.86
C GLU A 496 17.56 39.25 -47.65
N PRO A 497 17.27 38.05 -48.20
CA PRO A 497 16.19 37.10 -47.94
C PRO A 497 16.71 35.66 -47.67
N LYS A 498 15.80 34.74 -47.31
CA LYS A 498 16.05 33.28 -47.20
C LYS A 498 16.60 32.70 -48.53
N PRO A 499 17.63 31.84 -48.50
CA PRO A 499 18.10 31.16 -49.70
C PRO A 499 17.19 30.00 -50.13
N GLN A 500 16.98 29.95 -51.44
CA GLN A 500 16.34 28.91 -52.24
C GLN A 500 17.19 27.61 -52.24
N PRO A 501 16.57 26.41 -52.32
CA PRO A 501 17.33 25.15 -52.36
C PRO A 501 18.04 24.94 -53.71
N SER A 502 19.28 24.49 -53.63
CA SER A 502 20.13 24.07 -54.77
C SER A 502 19.77 22.65 -55.26
N PRO A 503 20.12 22.30 -56.52
CA PRO A 503 19.54 21.18 -57.25
C PRO A 503 20.15 19.82 -56.87
N ALA A 504 19.30 18.79 -56.95
CA ALA A 504 19.67 17.39 -56.75
C ALA A 504 20.77 16.92 -57.74
N PRO A 505 21.71 16.07 -57.30
CA PRO A 505 22.74 15.50 -58.17
C PRO A 505 22.13 14.51 -59.18
N ALA A 506 22.73 14.46 -60.37
CA ALA A 506 22.36 13.58 -61.48
C ALA A 506 22.42 12.08 -61.08
N PRO A 507 21.53 11.23 -61.64
CA PRO A 507 21.46 9.81 -61.29
C PRO A 507 22.72 9.06 -61.73
N LYS A 508 23.29 8.27 -60.82
CA LYS A 508 24.31 7.26 -61.13
C LYS A 508 23.74 6.20 -62.08
N PRO A 509 24.58 5.58 -62.95
CA PRO A 509 24.15 4.49 -63.82
C PRO A 509 23.53 3.36 -62.99
N GLY A 510 22.34 2.91 -63.39
CA GLY A 510 21.61 1.86 -62.69
C GLY A 510 22.39 0.53 -62.64
N PRO A 511 22.23 -0.24 -61.54
CA PRO A 511 22.83 -1.56 -61.43
C PRO A 511 22.29 -2.51 -62.52
N LYS A 512 23.14 -3.43 -62.95
CA LYS A 512 22.76 -4.57 -63.79
C LYS A 512 21.60 -5.31 -63.11
N PRO A 513 20.58 -5.80 -63.86
CA PRO A 513 19.51 -6.57 -63.25
C PRO A 513 20.10 -7.80 -62.57
N ASP A 514 19.84 -7.91 -61.27
CA ASP A 514 20.17 -9.08 -60.47
C ASP A 514 19.47 -10.32 -61.03
N PRO A 515 20.07 -11.52 -60.87
CA PRO A 515 19.39 -12.76 -61.18
C PRO A 515 18.04 -12.80 -60.47
N ALA A 516 16.98 -13.24 -61.16
CA ALA A 516 15.67 -13.39 -60.56
C ALA A 516 15.79 -14.15 -59.22
N PRO A 517 15.21 -13.64 -58.11
CA PRO A 517 15.28 -14.30 -56.82
C PRO A 517 14.69 -15.70 -56.97
N GLN A 518 15.44 -16.71 -56.51
CA GLN A 518 14.86 -18.02 -56.24
C GLN A 518 13.70 -17.83 -55.26
N PRO A 519 12.59 -18.59 -55.38
CA PRO A 519 11.52 -18.53 -54.39
C PRO A 519 12.14 -18.75 -53.01
N GLU A 520 11.90 -17.80 -52.10
CA GLU A 520 12.21 -17.98 -50.69
C GLU A 520 11.54 -19.29 -50.23
N PRO A 521 12.25 -20.14 -49.45
CA PRO A 521 11.58 -21.25 -48.78
C PRO A 521 10.42 -20.66 -47.98
N GLU A 522 9.25 -21.28 -48.12
CA GLU A 522 8.06 -20.95 -47.35
C GLU A 522 8.46 -20.88 -45.86
N PRO A 523 8.08 -19.81 -45.12
CA PRO A 523 8.44 -19.70 -43.71
C PRO A 523 7.96 -20.95 -43.00
N GLU A 524 8.89 -21.64 -42.34
CA GLU A 524 8.56 -22.77 -41.48
C GLU A 524 7.51 -22.28 -40.46
N PRO A 525 6.37 -22.98 -40.29
CA PRO A 525 5.31 -22.48 -39.43
C PRO A 525 5.87 -22.24 -38.04
N GLU A 526 5.64 -21.03 -37.51
CA GLU A 526 6.03 -20.71 -36.14
C GLU A 526 5.45 -21.76 -35.19
N PRO A 527 6.24 -22.29 -34.24
CA PRO A 527 5.76 -23.33 -33.34
C PRO A 527 4.55 -22.80 -32.56
N GLU A 528 3.43 -23.54 -32.60
CA GLU A 528 2.22 -23.16 -31.88
C GLU A 528 2.53 -23.02 -30.39
N THR A 529 2.34 -21.81 -29.85
CA THR A 529 2.44 -21.50 -28.42
C THR A 529 1.04 -21.42 -27.83
N TYR A 530 0.90 -21.91 -26.60
CA TYR A 530 -0.36 -21.90 -25.88
C TYR A 530 -0.21 -21.20 -24.53
N SER A 531 -1.24 -20.47 -24.12
CA SER A 531 -1.28 -19.71 -22.87
C SER A 531 -1.86 -20.53 -21.71
N LEU A 532 -1.34 -20.32 -20.50
CA LEU A 532 -1.89 -20.84 -19.26
C LEU A 532 -2.59 -19.71 -18.49
N THR A 533 -3.87 -19.89 -18.18
CA THR A 533 -4.64 -19.00 -17.31
C THR A 533 -4.78 -19.61 -15.93
N MET A 534 -4.56 -18.83 -14.88
CA MET A 534 -4.60 -19.28 -13.49
C MET A 534 -5.64 -18.49 -12.70
N SER A 535 -6.26 -19.11 -11.72
CA SER A 535 -7.32 -18.50 -10.89
C SER A 535 -7.36 -19.14 -9.51
N VAL A 536 -7.79 -18.42 -8.47
CA VAL A 536 -7.84 -18.93 -7.10
C VAL A 536 -9.27 -18.94 -6.58
N VAL A 537 -9.60 -19.94 -5.75
CA VAL A 537 -10.82 -19.97 -4.91
C VAL A 537 -10.40 -20.17 -3.47
N GLY A 538 -10.73 -19.22 -2.59
CA GLY A 538 -10.18 -19.13 -1.22
C GLY A 538 -8.96 -18.19 -1.17
N GLU A 539 -8.22 -18.19 -0.06
CA GLU A 539 -7.00 -17.37 0.09
C GLU A 539 -5.74 -18.20 -0.15
N GLY A 540 -4.91 -17.71 -1.07
CA GLY A 540 -3.64 -18.31 -1.44
C GLY A 540 -3.19 -17.81 -2.82
N THR A 541 -1.99 -18.21 -3.22
CA THR A 541 -1.37 -17.79 -4.48
C THR A 541 -1.12 -18.98 -5.39
N ILE A 542 -1.13 -18.75 -6.71
CA ILE A 542 -0.67 -19.72 -7.71
C ILE A 542 0.57 -19.17 -8.38
N ARG A 543 1.59 -20.01 -8.51
CA ARG A 543 2.79 -19.74 -9.29
C ARG A 543 2.89 -20.71 -10.46
N ALA A 544 3.51 -20.27 -11.54
CA ALA A 544 3.81 -21.10 -12.69
C ALA A 544 5.19 -20.75 -13.26
N SER A 545 5.93 -21.74 -13.77
CA SER A 545 7.23 -21.51 -14.39
C SER A 545 7.16 -20.64 -15.65
N SER A 546 5.98 -20.56 -16.29
CA SER A 546 5.72 -19.65 -17.40
C SER A 546 4.21 -19.40 -17.57
N LYS A 547 3.84 -18.29 -18.21
CA LYS A 547 2.46 -17.99 -18.62
C LYS A 547 2.09 -18.60 -19.98
N SER A 548 3.06 -19.14 -20.71
CA SER A 548 2.84 -19.83 -22.00
C SER A 548 3.99 -20.77 -22.36
N ALA A 549 3.70 -21.84 -23.09
CA ALA A 549 4.73 -22.75 -23.60
C ALA A 549 4.39 -23.27 -25.00
N LYS A 550 5.37 -23.83 -25.72
CA LYS A 550 5.14 -24.46 -27.04
C LYS A 550 4.31 -25.74 -26.88
N ALA A 551 3.60 -26.12 -27.94
CA ALA A 551 2.86 -27.39 -27.98
C ALA A 551 3.74 -28.58 -27.54
N GLY A 552 3.29 -29.32 -26.53
CA GLY A 552 3.96 -30.47 -25.92
C GLY A 552 4.91 -30.15 -24.76
N GLN A 553 5.24 -28.89 -24.50
CA GLN A 553 6.03 -28.51 -23.32
C GLN A 553 5.16 -28.45 -22.06
N SER A 554 5.74 -28.76 -20.92
CA SER A 554 5.05 -28.68 -19.63
C SER A 554 5.35 -27.36 -18.91
N ILE A 555 4.33 -26.80 -18.27
CA ILE A 555 4.42 -25.69 -17.33
C ILE A 555 4.20 -26.26 -15.93
N SER A 556 5.16 -26.10 -15.04
CA SER A 556 4.98 -26.47 -13.63
C SER A 556 4.15 -25.39 -12.94
N VAL A 557 3.21 -25.81 -12.10
CA VAL A 557 2.35 -24.92 -11.30
C VAL A 557 2.40 -25.32 -9.83
N SER A 558 2.39 -24.34 -8.93
CA SER A 558 2.22 -24.58 -7.49
C SER A 558 1.21 -23.61 -6.87
N ALA A 559 0.68 -24.02 -5.73
CA ALA A 559 -0.26 -23.27 -4.93
C ALA A 559 0.27 -23.12 -3.51
N VAL A 560 0.36 -21.89 -3.01
CA VAL A 560 0.76 -21.60 -1.62
C VAL A 560 -0.46 -21.05 -0.89
N ALA A 561 -0.85 -21.67 0.22
CA ALA A 561 -1.98 -21.21 1.02
C ALA A 561 -1.56 -20.02 1.88
N SER A 562 -2.44 -19.03 2.04
CA SER A 562 -2.25 -17.94 3.01
C SER A 562 -2.45 -18.46 4.45
N ASP A 563 -2.04 -17.67 5.45
CA ASP A 563 -2.20 -18.03 6.86
C ASP A 563 -3.66 -18.33 7.22
N GLY A 564 -3.86 -19.44 7.94
CA GLY A 564 -5.20 -19.93 8.28
C GLY A 564 -5.91 -20.69 7.15
N TRP A 565 -5.26 -20.92 6.01
CA TRP A 565 -5.80 -21.70 4.89
C TRP A 565 -4.96 -22.94 4.58
N THR A 566 -5.56 -23.92 3.91
CA THR A 566 -4.87 -25.10 3.38
C THR A 566 -5.26 -25.36 1.94
N PHE A 567 -4.31 -25.83 1.14
CA PHE A 567 -4.55 -26.21 -0.24
C PHE A 567 -5.46 -27.44 -0.32
N ALA A 568 -6.62 -27.29 -0.95
CA ALA A 568 -7.63 -28.33 -1.05
C ALA A 568 -7.58 -29.12 -2.37
N GLY A 569 -6.95 -28.57 -3.41
CA GLY A 569 -6.74 -29.26 -4.69
C GLY A 569 -6.87 -28.37 -5.92
N TRP A 570 -6.45 -28.92 -7.06
CA TRP A 570 -6.59 -28.27 -8.36
C TRP A 570 -7.92 -28.57 -9.05
N LYS A 571 -8.44 -27.59 -9.79
CA LYS A 571 -9.56 -27.71 -10.75
C LYS A 571 -9.14 -27.17 -12.12
N GLY A 572 -9.92 -27.52 -13.16
CA GLY A 572 -9.69 -27.07 -14.54
C GLY A 572 -9.00 -28.14 -15.39
N ASP A 573 -8.00 -27.75 -16.16
CA ASP A 573 -7.22 -28.64 -17.05
C ASP A 573 -6.23 -29.55 -16.31
N ILE A 574 -6.06 -29.39 -14.98
CA ILE A 574 -5.37 -30.34 -14.09
C ILE A 574 -6.24 -30.67 -12.88
N SER A 575 -5.90 -31.79 -12.22
CA SER A 575 -6.53 -32.23 -10.98
C SER A 575 -5.51 -32.94 -10.09
N GLY A 576 -5.57 -32.72 -8.79
CA GLY A 576 -4.67 -33.38 -7.84
C GLY A 576 -4.80 -32.78 -6.44
N ALA A 577 -4.34 -33.54 -5.44
CA ALA A 577 -4.29 -33.11 -4.04
C ALA A 577 -2.93 -32.54 -3.62
N GLY A 578 -1.89 -32.70 -4.46
CA GLY A 578 -0.59 -32.07 -4.24
C GLY A 578 -0.64 -30.58 -4.59
N SER A 579 -0.03 -29.74 -3.76
CA SER A 579 0.09 -28.29 -3.96
C SER A 579 0.97 -27.91 -5.15
N SER A 580 1.71 -28.86 -5.73
CA SER A 580 2.43 -28.72 -6.99
C SER A 580 1.92 -29.70 -8.06
N SER A 581 1.96 -29.27 -9.32
CA SER A 581 1.58 -30.10 -10.47
C SER A 581 2.25 -29.62 -11.76
N SER A 582 2.08 -30.38 -12.84
CA SER A 582 2.63 -30.05 -14.15
C SER A 582 1.53 -30.06 -15.22
N VAL A 583 1.56 -29.05 -16.09
CA VAL A 583 0.57 -28.77 -17.13
C VAL A 583 1.21 -28.90 -18.51
N THR A 584 1.03 -30.02 -19.20
CA THR A 584 1.52 -30.18 -20.59
C THR A 584 0.66 -29.41 -21.58
N MET A 585 1.23 -28.42 -22.28
CA MET A 585 0.51 -27.49 -23.15
C MET A 585 0.20 -28.11 -24.51
N ASP A 586 -1.05 -28.45 -24.77
CA ASP A 586 -1.57 -28.95 -26.05
C ASP A 586 -2.67 -28.04 -26.65
N ARG A 587 -3.08 -27.02 -25.89
CA ARG A 587 -3.96 -25.90 -26.23
C ARG A 587 -3.83 -24.85 -25.14
N ASN A 588 -4.51 -23.72 -25.27
CA ASN A 588 -4.69 -22.80 -24.13
C ASN A 588 -5.38 -23.54 -22.98
N LYS A 589 -4.83 -23.45 -21.78
CA LYS A 589 -5.29 -24.17 -20.59
C LYS A 589 -5.65 -23.22 -19.46
N GLN A 590 -6.56 -23.66 -18.61
CA GLN A 590 -6.94 -22.96 -17.40
C GLN A 590 -6.83 -23.87 -16.18
N VAL A 591 -6.19 -23.39 -15.13
CA VAL A 591 -6.07 -24.09 -13.85
C VAL A 591 -6.58 -23.21 -12.72
N THR A 592 -7.19 -23.84 -11.72
CA THR A 592 -7.70 -23.18 -10.53
C THR A 592 -7.19 -23.88 -9.29
N ALA A 593 -6.50 -23.16 -8.41
CA ALA A 593 -6.18 -23.66 -7.07
C ALA A 593 -7.36 -23.38 -6.14
N VAL A 594 -7.75 -24.39 -5.37
CA VAL A 594 -8.79 -24.26 -4.35
C VAL A 594 -8.14 -24.37 -2.99
N PHE A 595 -8.37 -23.38 -2.14
CA PHE A 595 -7.97 -23.35 -0.74
C PHE A 595 -9.20 -23.47 0.15
N LYS A 596 -9.01 -24.00 1.35
CA LYS A 596 -10.03 -24.08 2.39
C LYS A 596 -9.47 -23.52 3.69
N GLN A 597 -10.26 -22.72 4.38
CA GLN A 597 -9.90 -22.23 5.70
C GLN A 597 -9.75 -23.40 6.68
N LEU A 598 -8.77 -23.32 7.56
CA LEU A 598 -8.56 -24.27 8.64
C LEU A 598 -9.61 -24.01 9.74
N ASP A 599 -10.33 -25.05 10.17
CA ASP A 599 -11.29 -24.95 11.27
C ASP A 599 -10.53 -24.87 12.61
N THR A 600 -10.63 -23.74 13.31
CA THR A 600 -10.07 -23.57 14.66
C THR A 600 -10.95 -24.26 15.70
N GLU A 601 -10.93 -25.59 15.79
CA GLU A 601 -11.54 -26.30 16.92
C GLU A 601 -10.60 -26.30 18.15
N SER A 602 -11.01 -25.48 19.12
CA SER A 602 -10.74 -25.54 20.56
C SER A 602 -9.84 -26.67 21.09
N GLN A 603 -8.60 -26.34 21.46
CA GLN A 603 -7.94 -27.00 22.58
C GLN A 603 -8.38 -26.33 23.88
N SER A 604 -9.48 -26.83 24.44
CA SER A 604 -9.74 -26.69 25.88
C SER A 604 -9.07 -27.87 26.58
N THR A 605 -7.94 -27.59 27.24
CA THR A 605 -7.24 -28.53 28.11
C THR A 605 -8.07 -28.83 29.37
N GLU A 606 -8.25 -30.13 29.65
CA GLU A 606 -8.70 -30.67 30.96
C GLU A 606 -7.70 -30.42 32.09
#